data_AF-A0A7Z8VSC3-F1
#
_entry.id   AF-A0A7Z8VSC3-F1
#
_cell.length_a   1.000
_cell.length_b   1.000
_cell.length_c   1.000
_cell.angle_alpha   90.00
_cell.angle_beta   90.00
_cell.angle_gamma   90.00
#
_symmetry.space_group_name_H-M   'P 1'
#
loop_
_entity.id
_entity.type
_entity.pdbx_description
1 polymer ?
#
loop_
_entity_poly.entity_id
_entity_poly.type
_entity_poly.pdbx_seq_one_letter_code
_entity_poly.pdbx_strand_id
1 'polypeptide(L)' 'MDIIQTILKDSNYHLALFTKKEIEDLQETIFTKITRGKETSYINCIVRKKD' A
#
# COMPACT_ATOMS: atom_id res chain seq x y z
N MET A 1 0.55 13.04 4.54
CA MET A 1 -0.04 11.75 4.96
C MET A 1 0.39 10.74 3.92
N ASP A 2 1.16 9.72 4.31
CA ASP A 2 1.75 8.76 3.37
C ASP A 2 0.67 7.81 2.83
N ILE A 3 0.67 7.58 1.52
CA ILE A 3 -0.33 6.73 0.85
C ILE A 3 -0.29 5.29 1.38
N ILE A 4 0.86 4.81 1.84
CA ILE A 4 0.98 3.48 2.47
C ILE A 4 0.10 3.39 3.72
N GLN A 5 0.02 4.43 4.54
CA GLN A 5 -0.84 4.43 5.74
C GLN A 5 -2.34 4.39 5.39
N THR A 6 -2.71 4.83 4.20
CA THR A 6 -4.10 4.78 3.72
C THR A 6 -4.50 3.39 3.23
N ILE A 7 -3.52 2.55 2.85
CA ILE A 7 -3.70 1.18 2.37
C ILE A 7 -3.55 0.20 3.54
N LEU A 8 -2.56 0.41 4.40
CA LEU A 8 -2.21 -0.44 5.54
C LEU A 8 -2.95 -0.04 6.84
N LYS A 9 -4.22 0.38 6.74
CA LYS A 9 -4.99 0.99 7.84
C LYS A 9 -5.04 0.17 9.14
N ASP A 10 -5.05 -1.16 9.05
CA ASP A 10 -5.12 -2.08 10.21
C ASP A 10 -3.79 -2.80 10.49
N SER A 11 -2.69 -2.33 9.88
CA SER A 11 -1.38 -2.93 10.10
C SER A 11 -0.73 -2.22 11.28
N ASN A 12 -0.49 -2.93 12.39
CA ASN A 12 0.41 -2.45 13.47
C ASN A 12 1.89 -2.36 13.03
N TYR A 13 2.16 -2.38 11.72
CA TYR A 13 3.49 -2.30 11.16
C TYR A 13 4.02 -0.88 11.25
N HIS A 14 5.07 -0.72 12.04
CA HIS A 14 5.77 0.55 12.16
C HIS A 14 6.64 0.70 10.91
N LEU A 15 6.32 1.68 10.04
CA LEU A 15 7.11 1.94 8.82
C LEU A 15 8.59 2.20 9.13
N ALA A 16 8.91 2.59 10.37
CA ALA A 16 10.27 2.74 10.90
C ALA A 16 11.10 1.43 10.90
N LEU A 17 10.47 0.26 10.72
CA LEU A 17 11.16 -1.03 10.61
C LEU A 17 11.74 -1.27 9.20
N PHE A 18 11.37 -0.44 8.22
CA PHE A 18 11.80 -0.57 6.84
C PHE A 18 12.78 0.54 6.48
N THR A 19 13.70 0.21 5.58
CA THR A 19 14.57 1.19 4.96
C THR A 19 13.76 2.09 4.03
N LYS A 20 14.28 3.29 3.78
CA LYS A 20 13.70 4.24 2.81
C LYS A 20 13.49 3.59 1.44
N LYS A 21 14.45 2.77 1.00
CA LYS A 21 14.38 2.06 -0.28
C LYS A 21 13.24 1.05 -0.32
N GLU A 22 13.05 0.26 0.74
CA GLU A 22 11.94 -0.70 0.79
C GLU A 22 10.58 -0.02 0.78
N ILE A 23 10.48 1.17 1.41
CA ILE A 23 9.27 1.99 1.37
C ILE A 23 9.03 2.54 -0.05
N GLU A 24 10.08 3.05 -0.71
CA GLU A 24 10.00 3.54 -2.09
C GLU A 24 9.60 2.43 -3.06
N ASP A 25 10.26 1.27 -2.98
CA ASP A 25 9.96 0.09 -3.80
C ASP A 25 8.48 -0.36 -3.56
N LEU A 26 7.97 -0.27 -2.33
CA LEU A 26 6.57 -0.58 -2.01
C LEU A 26 5.61 0.45 -2.63
N GLN A 27 5.94 1.74 -2.58
CA GLN A 27 5.11 2.81 -3.15
C GLN A 27 4.95 2.66 -4.66
N GLU A 28 6.00 2.22 -5.37
CA GLU A 28 5.95 1.99 -6.81
C GLU A 28 4.99 0.87 -7.22
N THR A 29 4.66 -0.05 -6.31
CA THR A 29 3.70 -1.13 -6.57
C THR A 29 2.23 -0.75 -6.34
N ILE A 30 1.98 0.45 -5.81
CA ILE A 30 0.62 0.95 -5.55
C ILE A 30 -0.03 1.36 -6.87
N PHE A 31 -1.27 0.93 -7.08
CA PHE A 31 -2.07 1.30 -8.24
C PHE A 31 -3.46 1.77 -7.82
N THR A 32 -4.11 2.60 -8.64
CA THR A 32 -5.49 3.02 -8.41
C THR A 32 -6.46 2.23 -9.25
N LYS A 33 -7.63 1.92 -8.68
CA LYS A 33 -8.78 1.34 -9.37
C LYS A 33 -10.03 2.12 -9.02
N ILE A 34 -10.96 2.21 -9.97
CA ILE A 34 -12.29 2.73 -9.71
C ILE A 34 -13.12 1.62 -9.07
N THR A 35 -13.49 1.81 -7.82
CA THR A 35 -14.36 0.91 -7.07
C THR A 35 -15.54 1.70 -6.52
N ARG A 36 -16.76 1.21 -6.80
CA ARG A 36 -18.01 1.88 -6.38
C ARG A 36 -18.07 3.36 -6.80
N GLY A 37 -17.55 3.68 -7.99
CA GLY A 37 -17.54 5.03 -8.55
C GLY A 37 -16.51 5.98 -7.91
N LYS A 38 -15.60 5.48 -7.06
CA LYS A 38 -14.53 6.26 -6.45
C LYS A 38 -13.18 5.68 -6.82
N GLU A 39 -12.20 6.55 -7.09
CA GLU A 39 -10.81 6.13 -7.23
C GLU A 39 -10.27 5.70 -5.87
N THR A 40 -9.75 4.48 -5.79
CA THR A 40 -9.23 3.87 -4.56
C THR A 40 -7.87 3.26 -4.84
N SER A 41 -6.91 3.50 -3.94
CA SER A 41 -5.55 2.96 -4.02
C SER A 41 -5.48 1.54 -3.46
N TYR A 42 -4.78 0.68 -4.16
CA TYR A 42 -4.60 -0.74 -3.85
C TYR A 42 -3.12 -1.11 -3.96
N ILE A 43 -2.76 -2.23 -3.36
CA ILE A 43 -1.43 -2.83 -3.48
C ILE A 43 -1.59 -4.35 -3.63
N ASN A 44 -0.73 -4.97 -4.44
CA ASN A 44 -0.76 -6.42 -4.58
C ASN A 44 -0.21 -7.09 -3.31
N CYS A 45 -1.04 -7.87 -2.63
CA CYS A 45 -0.61 -8.62 -1.46
C CYS A 45 0.21 -9.83 -1.89
N ILE A 46 1.55 -9.76 -1.73
CA ILE A 46 2.49 -10.81 -2.12
C ILE A 46 2.13 -12.18 -1.51
N VAL A 47 1.62 -12.19 -0.26
CA VAL A 47 1.23 -13.42 0.44
C VAL A 47 -0.04 -14.04 -0.16
N ARG A 48 -1.03 -13.22 -0.52
CA ARG A 48 -2.34 -13.69 -1.01
C ARG A 48 -2.42 -13.76 -2.54
N LYS A 49 -1.42 -13.22 -3.26
CA LYS A 49 -1.39 -13.05 -4.73
C LYS A 49 -2.70 -12.42 -5.25
N LYS A 50 -3.22 -11.45 -4.51
CA LYS A 50 -4.48 -10.77 -4.80
C LYS A 50 -4.34 -9.27 -4.53
N ASP A 51 -5.12 -8.52 -5.28
CA ASP A 51 -5.26 -7.07 -5.21
C ASP A 51 -6.24 -6.64 -4.12
#